data_AF-A0A6A6IZK0-F1
#
_entry.id   AF-A0A6A6IZK0-F1
#
_cell.length_a   1.000
_cell.length_b   1.000
_cell.length_c   1.000
_cell.angle_alpha   90.00
_cell.angle_beta   90.00
_cell.angle_gamma   90.00
#
_symmetry.space_group_name_H-M   'P 1'
#
loop_
_entity.id
_entity.type
_entity.pdbx_description
1 polymer ?
#
loop_
_entity_poly.entity_id
_entity_poly.type
_entity_poly.pdbx_seq_one_letter_code
_entity_poly.pdbx_strand_id
1 'polypeptide(L)'
;MRPATHRIRLPRRLLRPPNAHYPEPPCPRQFSHKPPRLLLITNRSTPRPQLPFLYPTGQYLSNGQIFRLFSISANHKKFIKETARQTVKYTVLIWIVTTCFSLASFGILSERQERAFPSPHEWSLITRIRFRRGKWWQVPENNEDEGFPNWARVYSELQSAMNRLENPTKDGAGLVEQEEGGLMVPGVGKAGYDLTAKSEEWRQGYYEVLLGMARAAERLEGWVTDKWRRNVWAPEFVASPTNPRPKATLPGMPPVPEEDQRVPAAEAPETFYLKIITSKGFTTNQRLTAALGYADWLAFRKLPDSAEEMYRWALDIAISGLPIPDPSTTINRTSGVLSSTAPKEHITPNLVYAATNLATFHAEQGNIIAALPILISLLRARLTADPAPPPPPAEEPDSSLTGTLLSLLNEPDYPPLPPTGDEPLLRREEDRCEEAALKSYIGEILFATAGSSPSQRQQGLSWVRDAVSTAKIAQSLAPIANDDERRKKCEQCEEVGLESWGKIMTYLAAEAHEKRDAAKSRSLHGLMWKLWGTQKLDEDVQNLEGEEEGVTMRLNKLRGKMLKEEYEDMDRKYARTFVF
;
A
#
# COMPACT_ATOMS: atom_id res chain seq x y z
N MET A 1 24.49 26.13 -40.89
CA MET A 1 23.43 26.93 -40.24
C MET A 1 23.69 26.89 -38.74
N ARG A 2 23.97 28.05 -38.14
CA ARG A 2 24.37 28.18 -36.72
C ARG A 2 23.13 28.53 -35.86
N PRO A 3 22.95 27.93 -34.67
CA PRO A 3 21.88 28.30 -33.76
C PRO A 3 22.19 29.62 -33.04
N ALA A 4 21.17 30.46 -32.92
CA ALA A 4 21.26 31.79 -32.32
C ALA A 4 21.27 31.73 -30.79
N THR A 5 22.26 32.41 -30.20
CA THR A 5 22.43 32.61 -28.76
C THR A 5 21.42 33.61 -28.21
N HIS A 6 20.60 33.22 -27.23
CA HIS A 6 19.76 34.16 -26.48
C HIS A 6 20.58 34.86 -25.38
N ARG A 7 20.63 36.20 -25.48
CA ARG A 7 21.34 37.12 -24.60
C ARG A 7 20.49 37.41 -23.35
N ILE A 8 21.08 37.22 -22.17
CA ILE A 8 20.53 37.65 -20.87
C ILE A 8 20.35 39.17 -20.88
N ARG A 9 19.13 39.66 -20.64
CA ARG A 9 18.83 41.08 -20.41
C ARG A 9 18.55 41.32 -18.93
N LEU A 10 19.47 42.03 -18.27
CA LEU A 10 19.27 42.65 -16.97
C LEU A 10 18.29 43.82 -17.08
N PRO A 11 17.33 44.01 -16.15
CA PRO A 11 16.48 45.19 -16.17
C PRO A 11 17.25 46.41 -15.63
N ARG A 12 17.55 47.35 -16.55
CA ARG A 12 18.01 48.70 -16.25
C ARG A 12 16.85 49.54 -15.73
N ARG A 13 17.03 50.02 -14.49
CA ARG A 13 16.45 51.21 -13.86
C ARG A 13 16.00 52.29 -14.86
N LEU A 14 14.74 52.72 -14.73
CA LEU A 14 14.27 54.04 -15.18
C LEU A 14 13.64 54.78 -13.99
N LEU A 15 14.06 56.03 -13.85
CA LEU A 15 13.74 56.99 -12.79
C LEU A 15 12.42 57.72 -13.11
N ARG A 16 11.51 57.83 -12.13
CA ARG A 16 10.52 58.93 -11.99
C ARG A 16 9.96 58.98 -10.55
N PRO A 17 9.36 60.11 -10.11
CA PRO A 17 9.65 60.77 -8.84
C PRO A 17 8.59 60.53 -7.75
N PRO A 18 8.88 60.90 -6.49
CA PRO A 18 7.93 60.73 -5.39
C PRO A 18 7.03 61.97 -5.24
N ASN A 19 5.72 61.79 -5.32
CA ASN A 19 4.72 62.66 -4.69
C ASN A 19 4.05 61.81 -3.60
N ALA A 20 4.35 62.02 -2.33
CA ALA A 20 3.75 63.05 -1.46
C ALA A 20 2.29 62.73 -1.12
N HIS A 21 2.07 61.97 -0.03
CA HIS A 21 1.09 62.28 1.00
C HIS A 21 1.46 61.58 2.32
N TYR A 22 1.32 62.36 3.39
CA TYR A 22 1.88 62.19 4.73
C TYR A 22 1.22 61.07 5.56
N PRO A 23 1.99 60.24 6.29
CA PRO A 23 1.57 59.65 7.55
C PRO A 23 2.12 60.48 8.72
N GLU A 24 1.24 61.16 9.47
CA GLU A 24 1.62 61.76 10.75
C GLU A 24 1.97 60.67 11.79
N PRO A 25 3.04 60.85 12.57
CA PRO A 25 3.46 59.92 13.61
C PRO A 25 2.64 60.05 14.91
N PRO A 26 2.57 58.98 15.72
CA PRO A 26 1.77 58.90 16.94
C PRO A 26 2.36 59.78 18.06
N CYS A 27 1.52 60.62 18.66
CA CYS A 27 1.88 61.43 19.82
C CYS A 27 1.59 60.67 21.13
N PRO A 28 2.60 60.46 22.02
CA PRO A 28 2.42 59.72 23.27
C PRO A 28 1.88 60.64 24.37
N ARG A 29 0.80 60.26 25.08
CA ARG A 29 0.36 60.98 26.28
C ARG A 29 0.91 60.38 27.56
N GLN A 30 1.40 61.31 28.38
CA GLN A 30 2.30 61.15 29.50
C GLN A 30 1.60 60.67 30.78
N PHE A 31 2.32 59.87 31.56
CA PHE A 31 2.06 59.64 32.98
C PHE A 31 2.24 60.94 33.78
N SER A 32 1.31 61.21 34.69
CA SER A 32 1.52 62.16 35.79
C SER A 32 1.20 61.47 37.11
N HIS A 33 2.27 61.04 37.78
CA HIS A 33 2.31 60.75 39.22
C HIS A 33 2.15 62.05 40.00
N LYS A 34 1.29 62.09 41.03
CA LYS A 34 1.63 62.73 42.33
C LYS A 34 0.98 62.02 43.52
N PRO A 35 1.71 61.85 44.65
CA PRO A 35 1.26 61.21 45.89
C PRO A 35 0.89 62.30 46.95
N PRO A 36 0.82 62.05 48.28
CA PRO A 36 -0.34 62.41 49.10
C PRO A 36 -0.07 63.47 50.20
N ARG A 37 -1.13 63.80 50.96
CA ARG A 37 -1.17 64.50 52.27
C ARG A 37 -0.91 66.00 52.28
N LEU A 38 -1.87 66.73 52.85
CA LEU A 38 -1.76 67.57 54.06
C LEU A 38 -3.08 68.36 54.16
N LEU A 39 -4.00 67.92 55.01
CA LEU A 39 -4.14 68.35 56.41
C LEU A 39 -4.70 69.79 56.53
N LEU A 40 -5.86 69.83 57.19
CA LEU A 40 -6.19 70.73 58.29
C LEU A 40 -6.87 72.08 57.99
N ILE A 41 -8.00 72.23 58.71
CA ILE A 41 -8.49 73.43 59.41
C ILE A 41 -9.41 74.36 58.61
N THR A 42 -10.72 74.10 58.71
CA THR A 42 -11.75 74.89 59.45
C THR A 42 -12.21 76.18 58.76
N ASN A 43 -13.47 76.25 58.34
CA ASN A 43 -14.55 76.81 59.18
C ASN A 43 -15.88 76.87 58.42
N ARG A 44 -16.94 76.77 59.23
CA ARG A 44 -18.37 76.66 58.92
C ARG A 44 -18.94 77.85 58.12
N SER A 45 -19.87 77.56 57.20
CA SER A 45 -21.24 78.13 57.22
C SER A 45 -22.16 77.57 56.11
N THR A 46 -23.20 76.84 56.55
CA THR A 46 -24.55 76.67 55.91
C THR A 46 -24.72 75.93 54.56
N PRO A 47 -25.86 75.24 54.34
CA PRO A 47 -25.93 74.01 53.58
C PRO A 47 -26.20 74.23 52.09
N ARG A 48 -25.26 73.81 51.23
CA ARG A 48 -25.50 73.67 49.78
C ARG A 48 -26.18 72.33 49.52
N PRO A 49 -27.17 72.24 48.61
CA PRO A 49 -27.81 70.98 48.24
C PRO A 49 -26.74 69.99 47.75
N GLN A 50 -26.52 68.95 48.55
CA GLN A 50 -25.56 67.91 48.26
C GLN A 50 -26.20 66.95 47.27
N LEU A 51 -25.69 66.98 46.03
CA LEU A 51 -26.08 66.06 44.99
C LEU A 51 -25.65 64.63 45.39
N PRO A 52 -26.60 63.67 45.50
CA PRO A 52 -26.35 62.33 46.05
C PRO A 52 -25.52 61.41 45.14
N PHE A 53 -24.97 61.92 44.01
CA PHE A 53 -24.16 61.12 43.10
C PHE A 53 -22.65 61.19 43.36
N LEU A 54 -22.20 62.03 44.30
CA LEU A 54 -20.76 62.23 44.57
C LEU A 54 -20.26 61.63 45.89
N TYR A 55 -21.10 60.93 46.66
CA TYR A 55 -20.67 60.16 47.83
C TYR A 55 -21.25 58.74 47.76
N PRO A 56 -20.41 57.69 47.63
CA PRO A 56 -20.83 56.32 47.87
C PRO A 56 -20.71 56.06 49.37
N THR A 57 -21.62 56.63 50.17
CA THR A 57 -21.73 56.29 51.59
C THR A 57 -22.77 55.19 51.76
N GLY A 58 -22.33 54.04 52.26
CA GLY A 58 -23.19 53.02 52.84
C GLY A 58 -23.47 51.85 51.91
N GLN A 59 -22.60 50.83 52.00
CA GLN A 59 -22.99 49.45 51.75
C GLN A 59 -24.16 49.10 52.68
N TYR A 60 -25.36 49.10 52.11
CA TYR A 60 -26.46 48.28 52.59
C TYR A 60 -26.86 47.41 51.41
N LEU A 61 -26.65 46.11 51.58
CA LEU A 61 -27.10 45.05 50.69
C LEU A 61 -28.64 45.11 50.61
N SER A 62 -29.14 45.98 49.76
CA SER A 62 -30.53 46.09 49.38
C SER A 62 -30.63 45.58 47.95
N ASN A 63 -31.55 44.64 47.72
CA ASN A 63 -31.86 44.02 46.43
C ASN A 63 -31.98 45.03 45.27
N GLY A 64 -32.16 46.33 45.56
CA GLY A 64 -32.19 47.42 44.59
C GLY A 64 -30.89 47.67 43.78
N GLN A 65 -29.70 47.27 44.23
CA GLN A 65 -28.47 47.42 43.41
C GLN A 65 -28.36 46.37 42.29
N ILE A 66 -28.82 45.15 42.54
CA ILE A 66 -28.94 44.11 41.49
C ILE A 66 -30.03 44.54 40.50
N PHE A 67 -31.15 45.11 40.98
CA PHE A 67 -32.18 45.70 40.10
C PHE A 67 -31.76 46.98 39.37
N ARG A 68 -30.65 47.65 39.73
CA ARG A 68 -30.06 48.76 38.94
C ARG A 68 -29.09 48.28 37.87
N LEU A 69 -28.43 47.13 38.07
CA LEU A 69 -27.73 46.43 36.99
C LEU A 69 -28.72 45.85 35.96
N PHE A 70 -29.93 45.51 36.41
CA PHE A 70 -31.05 45.06 35.56
C PHE A 70 -32.16 46.10 35.36
N SER A 71 -31.93 47.39 35.68
CA SER A 71 -32.92 48.44 35.36
C SER A 71 -32.78 48.75 33.89
N ILE A 72 -33.39 47.91 33.07
CA ILE A 72 -33.42 48.05 31.63
C ILE A 72 -34.19 49.33 31.32
N SER A 73 -33.46 50.43 31.11
CA SER A 73 -34.01 51.66 30.53
C SER A 73 -34.69 51.32 29.20
N ALA A 74 -35.69 52.08 28.77
CA ALA A 74 -36.39 51.83 27.50
C ALA A 74 -35.41 51.73 26.31
N ASN A 75 -34.31 52.47 26.37
CA ASN A 75 -33.23 52.43 25.39
C ASN A 75 -32.41 51.12 25.44
N HIS A 76 -32.15 50.55 26.62
CA HIS A 76 -31.53 49.23 26.73
C HIS A 76 -32.47 48.10 26.27
N LYS A 77 -33.79 48.23 26.47
CA LYS A 77 -34.79 47.26 25.98
C LYS A 77 -34.80 47.21 24.45
N LYS A 78 -34.73 48.38 23.80
CA LYS A 78 -34.62 48.51 22.33
C LYS A 78 -33.27 47.99 21.83
N PHE A 79 -32.17 48.35 22.49
CA PHE A 79 -30.84 47.85 22.16
C PHE A 79 -30.77 46.32 22.25
N ILE A 80 -31.18 45.71 23.38
CA ILE A 80 -31.17 44.24 23.53
C ILE A 80 -32.06 43.56 22.47
N LYS A 81 -33.24 44.13 22.16
CA LYS A 81 -34.12 43.59 21.11
C LYS A 81 -33.48 43.67 19.72
N GLU A 82 -32.83 44.77 19.40
CA GLU A 82 -32.13 44.98 18.12
C GLU A 82 -30.88 44.11 18.02
N THR A 83 -30.06 44.05 19.08
CA THR A 83 -28.90 43.17 19.19
C THR A 83 -29.33 41.71 19.07
N ALA A 84 -30.33 41.25 19.81
CA ALA A 84 -30.82 39.87 19.70
C ALA A 84 -31.33 39.54 18.29
N ARG A 85 -32.06 40.47 17.64
CA ARG A 85 -32.51 40.29 16.25
C ARG A 85 -31.33 40.20 15.28
N GLN A 86 -30.29 41.02 15.47
CA GLN A 86 -29.06 40.96 14.67
C GLN A 86 -28.28 39.67 14.93
N THR A 87 -28.10 39.28 16.20
CA THR A 87 -27.43 38.02 16.58
C THR A 87 -28.12 36.85 15.90
N VAL A 88 -29.44 36.67 16.06
CA VAL A 88 -30.17 35.58 15.41
C VAL A 88 -29.98 35.59 13.88
N LYS A 89 -30.06 36.77 13.24
CA LYS A 89 -29.84 36.90 11.79
C LYS A 89 -28.43 36.42 11.39
N TYR A 90 -27.40 36.84 12.10
CA TYR A 90 -26.02 36.45 11.81
C TYR A 90 -25.74 34.99 12.19
N THR A 91 -26.31 34.47 13.27
CA THR A 91 -26.17 33.05 13.65
C THR A 91 -26.78 32.14 12.58
N VAL A 92 -27.97 32.47 12.07
CA VAL A 92 -28.59 31.73 10.97
C VAL A 92 -27.74 31.80 9.70
N LEU A 93 -27.22 32.99 9.37
CA LEU A 93 -26.35 33.16 8.20
C LEU A 93 -25.06 32.34 8.33
N ILE A 94 -24.38 32.42 9.48
CA ILE A 94 -23.16 31.64 9.75
C ILE A 94 -23.47 30.15 9.69
N TRP A 95 -24.58 29.70 10.27
CA TRP A 95 -24.98 28.29 10.23
C TRP A 95 -25.23 27.80 8.80
N ILE A 96 -25.91 28.59 7.96
CA ILE A 96 -26.11 28.25 6.54
C ILE A 96 -24.76 28.20 5.81
N VAL A 97 -23.90 29.22 5.97
CA VAL A 97 -22.61 29.28 5.30
C VAL A 97 -21.70 28.13 5.72
N THR A 98 -21.61 27.83 7.01
CA THR A 98 -20.80 26.71 7.54
C THR A 98 -21.34 25.35 7.11
N THR A 99 -22.65 25.17 7.08
CA THR A 99 -23.29 23.93 6.59
C THR A 99 -23.05 23.75 5.09
N CYS A 100 -23.26 24.79 4.28
CA CYS A 100 -22.98 24.75 2.84
C CYS A 100 -21.50 24.47 2.55
N PHE A 101 -20.59 25.12 3.27
CA PHE A 101 -19.16 24.87 3.15
C PHE A 101 -18.81 23.42 3.51
N SER A 102 -19.35 22.89 4.62
CA SER A 102 -19.11 21.51 5.04
C SER A 102 -19.64 20.48 4.03
N LEU A 103 -20.83 20.72 3.46
CA LEU A 103 -21.40 19.87 2.41
C LEU A 103 -20.56 19.93 1.12
N ALA A 104 -20.10 21.12 0.72
CA ALA A 104 -19.23 21.29 -0.44
C ALA A 104 -17.88 20.59 -0.23
N SER A 105 -17.25 20.74 0.94
CA SER A 105 -16.01 20.05 1.29
C SER A 105 -16.19 18.54 1.30
N PHE A 106 -17.30 18.03 1.87
CA PHE A 106 -17.61 16.60 1.85
C PHE A 106 -17.82 16.08 0.43
N GLY A 107 -18.51 16.84 -0.43
CA GLY A 107 -18.70 16.50 -1.84
C GLY A 107 -17.37 16.42 -2.60
N ILE A 108 -16.49 17.42 -2.45
CA ILE A 108 -15.17 17.43 -3.08
C ILE A 108 -14.30 16.26 -2.59
N LEU A 109 -14.31 15.97 -1.29
CA LEU A 109 -13.58 14.84 -0.73
C LEU A 109 -14.14 13.51 -1.24
N SER A 110 -15.47 13.36 -1.31
CA SER A 110 -16.11 12.18 -1.89
C SER A 110 -15.74 12.01 -3.37
N GLU A 111 -15.74 13.07 -4.15
CA GLU A 111 -15.38 13.01 -5.57
C GLU A 111 -13.89 12.65 -5.77
N ARG A 112 -13.00 13.22 -4.95
CA ARG A 112 -11.59 12.81 -4.93
C ARG A 112 -11.43 11.33 -4.57
N GLN A 113 -12.23 10.83 -3.63
CA GLN A 113 -12.23 9.42 -3.26
C GLN A 113 -12.80 8.52 -4.36
N GLU A 114 -13.83 8.96 -5.08
CA GLU A 114 -14.39 8.23 -6.22
C GLU A 114 -13.36 8.08 -7.34
N ARG A 115 -12.63 9.16 -7.63
CA ARG A 115 -11.59 9.13 -8.67
C ARG A 115 -10.37 8.30 -8.28
N ALA A 116 -10.03 8.27 -6.99
CA ALA A 116 -8.93 7.44 -6.49
C ALA A 116 -9.33 5.96 -6.40
N PHE A 117 -10.57 5.68 -6.02
CA PHE A 117 -11.12 4.34 -5.84
C PHE A 117 -12.49 4.24 -6.51
N PRO A 118 -12.52 4.05 -7.85
CA PRO A 118 -13.77 3.99 -8.60
C PRO A 118 -14.61 2.81 -8.11
N SER A 119 -15.91 3.04 -7.95
CA SER A 119 -16.86 2.04 -7.48
C SER A 119 -17.97 1.81 -8.52
N PRO A 120 -18.48 0.57 -8.67
CA PRO A 120 -19.48 0.27 -9.69
C PRO A 120 -20.71 1.17 -9.58
N HIS A 121 -21.18 1.72 -10.70
CA HIS A 121 -22.30 2.66 -10.73
C HIS A 121 -23.63 2.01 -10.32
N GLU A 122 -23.75 0.69 -10.49
CA GLU A 122 -24.92 -0.10 -10.11
C GLU A 122 -25.10 -0.23 -8.59
N TRP A 123 -24.06 0.06 -7.80
CA TRP A 123 -24.13 -0.04 -6.35
C TRP A 123 -24.86 1.14 -5.74
N SER A 124 -25.66 0.89 -4.70
CA SER A 124 -26.21 1.96 -3.89
C SER A 124 -25.12 2.86 -3.29
N LEU A 125 -25.41 4.16 -3.19
CA LEU A 125 -24.49 5.18 -2.68
C LEU A 125 -23.83 4.79 -1.33
N ILE A 126 -24.60 4.16 -0.45
CA ILE A 126 -24.10 3.73 0.87
C ILE A 126 -23.01 2.67 0.70
N THR A 127 -23.19 1.70 -0.18
CA THR A 127 -22.22 0.63 -0.44
C THR A 127 -20.96 1.21 -1.08
N ARG A 128 -21.10 2.14 -2.03
CA ARG A 128 -19.99 2.89 -2.63
C ARG A 128 -19.19 3.66 -1.59
N ILE A 129 -19.85 4.38 -0.68
CA ILE A 129 -19.18 5.11 0.42
C ILE A 129 -18.43 4.15 1.34
N ARG A 130 -19.03 3.01 1.71
CA ARG A 130 -18.39 2.02 2.60
C ARG A 130 -17.17 1.39 1.95
N PHE A 131 -17.28 0.98 0.67
CA PHE A 131 -16.17 0.45 -0.10
C PHE A 131 -15.01 1.45 -0.20
N ARG A 132 -15.29 2.68 -0.60
CA ARG A 132 -14.28 3.75 -0.71
C ARG A 132 -13.62 4.07 0.63
N ARG A 133 -14.37 4.11 1.72
CA ARG A 133 -13.82 4.23 3.08
C ARG A 133 -12.89 3.06 3.39
N GLY A 134 -13.29 1.83 3.09
CA GLY A 134 -12.46 0.65 3.27
C GLY A 134 -11.12 0.74 2.53
N LYS A 135 -11.15 1.11 1.23
CA LYS A 135 -9.95 1.34 0.42
C LYS A 135 -9.11 2.51 0.92
N TRP A 136 -9.75 3.58 1.39
CA TRP A 136 -9.06 4.74 1.97
C TRP A 136 -8.20 4.35 3.17
N TRP A 137 -8.74 3.54 4.09
CA TRP A 137 -8.02 3.04 5.27
C TRP A 137 -6.93 2.00 4.94
N GLN A 138 -6.97 1.38 3.75
CA GLN A 138 -5.91 0.46 3.29
C GLN A 138 -4.63 1.21 2.91
N VAL A 139 -4.74 2.47 2.48
CA VAL A 139 -3.58 3.30 2.14
C VAL A 139 -2.93 3.78 3.44
N PRO A 140 -1.66 3.41 3.72
CA PRO A 140 -1.00 3.79 4.97
C PRO A 140 -0.90 5.30 5.19
N GLU A 141 -0.78 6.07 4.10
CA GLU A 141 -0.60 7.52 4.10
C GLU A 141 -1.85 8.29 4.56
N ASN A 142 -3.01 7.64 4.54
CA ASN A 142 -4.30 8.28 4.83
C ASN A 142 -4.73 8.14 6.31
N ASN A 143 -3.94 7.47 7.13
CA ASN A 143 -4.34 7.05 8.48
C ASN A 143 -3.80 8.01 9.55
N GLU A 144 -4.46 7.98 10.72
CA GLU A 144 -4.10 8.81 11.89
C GLU A 144 -2.70 8.47 12.43
N ASP A 145 -2.33 7.18 12.41
CA ASP A 145 -0.98 6.70 12.73
C ASP A 145 -0.20 6.53 11.42
N GLU A 146 0.79 7.40 11.19
CA GLU A 146 1.60 7.39 9.97
C GLU A 146 2.27 6.02 9.76
N GLY A 147 2.02 5.41 8.60
CA GLY A 147 2.76 4.24 8.12
C GLY A 147 2.09 2.87 8.32
N PHE A 148 0.91 2.79 8.96
CA PHE A 148 0.21 1.50 9.11
C PHE A 148 -1.28 1.56 8.75
N PRO A 149 -1.78 0.64 7.89
CA PRO A 149 -3.21 0.46 7.66
C PRO A 149 -3.95 0.05 8.94
N ASN A 150 -5.05 0.74 9.26
CA ASN A 150 -5.93 0.30 10.34
C ASN A 150 -6.82 -0.85 9.85
N TRP A 151 -6.28 -2.07 9.89
CA TRP A 151 -6.95 -3.27 9.37
C TRP A 151 -8.31 -3.54 10.02
N ALA A 152 -8.50 -3.17 11.29
CA ALA A 152 -9.78 -3.31 11.99
C ALA A 152 -10.87 -2.41 11.36
N ARG A 153 -10.53 -1.15 11.06
CA ARG A 153 -11.44 -0.24 10.34
C ARG A 153 -11.68 -0.70 8.90
N VAL A 154 -10.63 -1.13 8.19
CA VAL A 154 -10.74 -1.69 6.84
C VAL A 154 -11.75 -2.85 6.82
N TYR A 155 -11.57 -3.82 7.72
CA TYR A 155 -12.45 -4.98 7.82
C TYR A 155 -13.90 -4.57 8.13
N SER A 156 -14.12 -3.67 9.10
CA SER A 156 -15.47 -3.23 9.46
C SER A 156 -16.21 -2.51 8.30
N GLU A 157 -15.50 -1.68 7.53
CA GLU A 157 -16.10 -0.94 6.40
C GLU A 157 -16.40 -1.87 5.23
N LEU A 158 -15.46 -2.77 4.90
CA LEU A 158 -15.64 -3.77 3.84
C LEU A 158 -16.70 -4.82 4.21
N GLN A 159 -16.77 -5.25 5.47
CA GLN A 159 -17.81 -6.16 5.96
C GLN A 159 -19.19 -5.50 5.82
N SER A 160 -19.30 -4.20 6.10
CA SER A 160 -20.53 -3.44 5.91
C SER A 160 -20.94 -3.33 4.43
N ALA A 161 -19.98 -3.21 3.52
CA ALA A 161 -20.23 -3.24 2.08
C ALA A 161 -20.66 -4.64 1.61
N MET A 162 -19.91 -5.69 1.99
CA MET A 162 -20.20 -7.09 1.68
C MET A 162 -21.60 -7.50 2.15
N ASN A 163 -21.97 -7.19 3.40
CA ASN A 163 -23.30 -7.47 3.95
C ASN A 163 -24.45 -6.79 3.20
N ARG A 164 -24.18 -5.72 2.44
CA ARG A 164 -25.18 -5.06 1.58
C ARG A 164 -25.21 -5.66 0.19
N LEU A 165 -24.04 -5.99 -0.36
CA LEU A 165 -23.87 -6.66 -1.64
C LEU A 165 -24.48 -8.07 -1.64
N GLU A 166 -24.49 -8.74 -0.50
CA GLU A 166 -25.05 -10.10 -0.38
C GLU A 166 -26.50 -10.11 0.09
N ASN A 167 -27.07 -8.95 0.41
CA ASN A 167 -28.44 -8.87 0.89
C ASN A 167 -29.41 -8.75 -0.30
N PRO A 168 -30.35 -9.71 -0.48
CA PRO A 168 -31.30 -9.70 -1.60
C PRO A 168 -32.22 -8.47 -1.65
N THR A 169 -32.44 -7.81 -0.50
CA THR A 169 -33.29 -6.61 -0.40
C THR A 169 -32.56 -5.31 -0.72
N LYS A 170 -31.24 -5.36 -0.95
CA LYS A 170 -30.39 -4.19 -1.21
C LYS A 170 -29.67 -4.37 -2.55
N ASP A 171 -28.34 -4.40 -2.54
CA ASP A 171 -27.52 -4.49 -3.75
C ASP A 171 -27.32 -5.95 -4.22
N GLY A 172 -27.72 -6.92 -3.39
CA GLY A 172 -27.68 -8.36 -3.68
C GLY A 172 -28.89 -8.91 -4.41
N ALA A 173 -29.80 -8.05 -4.91
CA ALA A 173 -30.94 -8.50 -5.70
C ALA A 173 -30.49 -9.32 -6.93
N GLY A 174 -30.99 -10.55 -7.08
CA GLY A 174 -30.63 -11.44 -8.19
C GLY A 174 -29.40 -12.32 -7.95
N LEU A 175 -28.84 -12.35 -6.74
CA LEU A 175 -27.84 -13.36 -6.37
C LEU A 175 -28.51 -14.72 -6.15
N VAL A 176 -27.96 -15.75 -6.76
CA VAL A 176 -28.38 -17.14 -6.59
C VAL A 176 -27.32 -17.87 -5.78
N GLU A 177 -27.73 -18.51 -4.69
CA GLU A 177 -26.83 -19.41 -3.94
C GLU A 177 -26.53 -20.63 -4.82
N GLN A 178 -25.25 -20.97 -4.97
CA GLN A 178 -24.85 -22.06 -5.84
C GLN A 178 -25.14 -23.43 -5.18
N GLU A 179 -26.09 -24.19 -5.74
CA GLU A 179 -26.44 -25.55 -5.27
C GLU A 179 -25.48 -26.63 -5.83
N GLU A 180 -24.88 -26.40 -7.00
CA GLU A 180 -24.02 -27.38 -7.71
C GLU A 180 -22.52 -27.14 -7.44
N GLY A 181 -21.89 -28.08 -6.74
CA GLY A 181 -20.46 -28.05 -6.35
C GLY A 181 -20.20 -27.86 -4.85
N GLY A 182 -21.20 -28.15 -4.00
CA GLY A 182 -21.17 -28.00 -2.54
C GLY A 182 -20.04 -28.71 -1.82
N LEU A 183 -18.84 -28.13 -1.86
CA LEU A 183 -17.90 -28.24 -0.76
C LEU A 183 -18.44 -27.36 0.37
N MET A 184 -19.33 -27.94 1.18
CA MET A 184 -19.51 -27.49 2.56
C MET A 184 -18.19 -27.76 3.27
N VAL A 185 -17.21 -26.86 3.12
CA VAL A 185 -15.94 -26.99 3.83
C VAL A 185 -16.25 -26.83 5.32
N PRO A 186 -16.04 -27.86 6.15
CA PRO A 186 -16.40 -27.82 7.56
C PRO A 186 -15.75 -26.61 8.25
N GLY A 187 -16.54 -25.70 8.79
CA GLY A 187 -16.07 -24.49 9.49
C GLY A 187 -16.06 -23.20 8.65
N VAL A 188 -16.22 -23.27 7.32
CA VAL A 188 -16.09 -22.10 6.42
C VAL A 188 -17.44 -21.47 6.02
N GLY A 189 -18.54 -22.24 6.06
CA GLY A 189 -19.87 -21.73 5.71
C GLY A 189 -20.20 -21.79 4.21
N LYS A 190 -21.24 -21.06 3.78
CA LYS A 190 -21.91 -21.19 2.47
C LYS A 190 -20.95 -21.09 1.28
N ALA A 191 -21.09 -22.01 0.31
CA ALA A 191 -20.43 -21.99 -0.98
C ALA A 191 -20.72 -20.68 -1.74
N GLY A 192 -19.84 -20.30 -2.67
CA GLY A 192 -19.93 -19.08 -3.46
C GLY A 192 -21.29 -18.83 -4.15
N TYR A 193 -21.45 -17.63 -4.71
CA TYR A 193 -22.68 -17.24 -5.42
C TYR A 193 -22.52 -17.46 -6.93
N ASP A 194 -23.63 -17.70 -7.63
CA ASP A 194 -23.66 -17.55 -9.10
C ASP A 194 -23.87 -16.07 -9.45
N LEU A 195 -22.80 -15.45 -9.96
CA LEU A 195 -22.74 -14.03 -10.31
C LEU A 195 -22.98 -13.79 -11.81
N THR A 196 -23.30 -14.81 -12.60
CA THR A 196 -23.46 -14.68 -14.06
C THR A 196 -24.58 -13.72 -14.47
N ALA A 197 -25.58 -13.50 -13.60
CA ALA A 197 -26.67 -12.55 -13.83
C ALA A 197 -26.29 -11.09 -13.54
N LYS A 198 -25.12 -10.83 -12.95
CA LYS A 198 -24.65 -9.48 -12.59
C LYS A 198 -23.75 -8.89 -13.67
N SER A 199 -23.69 -7.56 -13.73
CA SER A 199 -22.76 -6.85 -14.61
C SER A 199 -21.30 -7.16 -14.28
N GLU A 200 -20.41 -6.87 -15.23
CA GLU A 200 -18.98 -7.13 -15.06
C GLU A 200 -18.36 -6.18 -14.03
N GLU A 201 -18.78 -4.91 -14.01
CA GLU A 201 -18.37 -3.92 -13.00
C GLU A 201 -18.77 -4.36 -11.60
N TRP A 202 -20.01 -4.86 -11.43
CA TRP A 202 -20.48 -5.37 -10.15
C TRP A 202 -19.63 -6.55 -9.69
N ARG A 203 -19.32 -7.49 -10.59
CA ARG A 203 -18.47 -8.65 -10.30
C ARG A 203 -17.06 -8.23 -9.89
N GLN A 204 -16.43 -7.29 -10.62
CA GLN A 204 -15.10 -6.77 -10.28
C GLN A 204 -15.10 -6.10 -8.90
N GLY A 205 -16.06 -5.22 -8.62
CA GLY A 205 -16.16 -4.57 -7.32
C GLY A 205 -16.36 -5.58 -6.18
N TYR A 206 -17.19 -6.60 -6.40
CA TYR A 206 -17.42 -7.65 -5.39
C TYR A 206 -16.18 -8.50 -5.14
N TYR A 207 -15.44 -8.86 -6.20
CA TYR A 207 -14.12 -9.50 -6.09
C TYR A 207 -13.16 -8.67 -5.23
N GLU A 208 -13.08 -7.36 -5.48
CA GLU A 208 -12.20 -6.47 -4.71
C GLU A 208 -12.59 -6.35 -3.23
N VAL A 209 -13.88 -6.36 -2.92
CA VAL A 209 -14.37 -6.40 -1.54
C VAL A 209 -13.95 -7.70 -0.87
N LEU A 210 -14.18 -8.85 -1.50
CA LEU A 210 -13.81 -10.16 -0.95
C LEU A 210 -12.31 -10.31 -0.75
N LEU A 211 -11.50 -9.92 -1.75
CA LEU A 211 -10.04 -9.97 -1.65
C LEU A 211 -9.52 -9.01 -0.57
N GLY A 212 -10.11 -7.82 -0.46
CA GLY A 212 -9.79 -6.86 0.61
C GLY A 212 -10.16 -7.39 2.00
N MET A 213 -11.27 -8.09 2.11
CA MET A 213 -11.70 -8.78 3.35
C MET A 213 -10.74 -9.90 3.72
N ALA A 214 -10.33 -10.74 2.77
CA ALA A 214 -9.36 -11.81 2.98
C ALA A 214 -8.03 -11.25 3.53
N ARG A 215 -7.46 -10.23 2.85
CA ARG A 215 -6.22 -9.56 3.27
C ARG A 215 -6.31 -8.89 4.64
N ALA A 216 -7.47 -8.32 4.97
CA ALA A 216 -7.71 -7.74 6.29
C ALA A 216 -7.84 -8.83 7.37
N ALA A 217 -8.53 -9.94 7.06
CA ALA A 217 -8.69 -11.07 7.95
C ALA A 217 -7.36 -11.75 8.29
N GLU A 218 -6.46 -11.93 7.32
CA GLU A 218 -5.09 -12.44 7.54
C GLU A 218 -4.33 -11.64 8.61
N ARG A 219 -4.47 -10.31 8.57
CA ARG A 219 -3.72 -9.40 9.45
C ARG A 219 -4.39 -9.19 10.81
N LEU A 220 -5.70 -9.45 10.88
CA LEU A 220 -6.49 -9.45 12.10
C LEU A 220 -6.53 -10.83 12.76
N GLU A 221 -5.75 -11.79 12.29
CA GLU A 221 -5.74 -13.12 12.87
C GLU A 221 -5.26 -13.09 14.33
N GLY A 222 -6.01 -13.74 15.22
CA GLY A 222 -5.75 -13.72 16.66
C GLY A 222 -6.17 -12.43 17.39
N TRP A 223 -6.70 -11.43 16.67
CA TRP A 223 -7.29 -10.25 17.29
C TRP A 223 -8.68 -10.59 17.83
N VAL A 224 -9.03 -9.94 18.92
CA VAL A 224 -10.26 -10.20 19.67
C VAL A 224 -11.11 -8.94 19.74
N THR A 225 -12.42 -9.14 19.74
CA THR A 225 -13.41 -8.09 19.94
C THR A 225 -14.57 -8.59 20.82
N ASP A 226 -15.43 -7.66 21.20
CA ASP A 226 -16.69 -7.92 21.89
C ASP A 226 -17.80 -8.31 20.92
N LYS A 227 -18.90 -8.88 21.46
CA LYS A 227 -20.16 -9.10 20.70
C LYS A 227 -20.67 -7.85 19.97
N TRP A 228 -20.39 -6.66 20.51
CA TRP A 228 -20.80 -5.37 19.94
C TRP A 228 -19.81 -4.78 18.93
N ARG A 229 -18.63 -5.41 18.75
CA ARG A 229 -17.57 -5.02 17.81
C ARG A 229 -17.13 -3.55 17.88
N ARG A 230 -17.17 -2.94 19.08
CA ARG A 230 -16.84 -1.51 19.26
C ARG A 230 -15.34 -1.23 19.28
N ASN A 231 -14.59 -2.11 19.91
CA ASN A 231 -13.13 -2.01 20.06
C ASN A 231 -12.50 -3.34 19.70
N VAL A 232 -11.26 -3.29 19.21
CA VAL A 232 -10.50 -4.48 18.83
C VAL A 232 -9.18 -4.45 19.58
N TRP A 233 -8.82 -5.59 20.16
CA TRP A 233 -7.58 -5.77 20.90
C TRP A 233 -6.66 -6.73 20.16
N ALA A 234 -5.41 -6.30 19.98
CA ALA A 234 -4.36 -7.15 19.43
C ALA A 234 -4.00 -8.29 20.40
N PRO A 235 -3.48 -9.42 19.90
CA PRO A 235 -3.12 -10.58 20.72
C PRO A 235 -2.09 -10.28 21.82
N GLU A 236 -1.30 -9.20 21.69
CA GLU A 236 -0.34 -8.77 22.71
C GLU A 236 -0.99 -8.30 24.03
N PHE A 237 -2.23 -7.81 23.96
CA PHE A 237 -2.99 -7.33 25.12
C PHE A 237 -3.90 -8.40 25.71
N VAL A 238 -4.08 -9.53 25.00
CA VAL A 238 -4.99 -10.60 25.40
C VAL A 238 -4.19 -11.71 26.08
N ALA A 239 -4.64 -12.14 27.26
CA ALA A 239 -4.08 -13.32 27.90
C ALA A 239 -4.41 -14.57 27.08
N SER A 240 -3.40 -15.33 26.69
CA SER A 240 -3.52 -16.57 25.94
C SER A 240 -2.45 -17.58 26.36
N PRO A 241 -2.56 -18.87 25.98
CA PRO A 241 -1.49 -19.84 26.26
C PRO A 241 -0.13 -19.43 25.66
N THR A 242 -0.15 -18.72 24.53
CA THR A 242 1.05 -18.18 23.88
C THR A 242 1.53 -16.87 24.50
N ASN A 243 0.65 -16.14 25.18
CA ASN A 243 0.92 -14.87 25.85
C ASN A 243 0.38 -14.88 27.31
N PRO A 244 1.10 -15.51 28.26
CA PRO A 244 0.66 -15.62 29.65
C PRO A 244 0.73 -14.30 30.43
N ARG A 245 1.44 -13.28 29.91
CA ARG A 245 1.62 -11.96 30.55
C ARG A 245 1.33 -10.85 29.52
N PRO A 246 0.05 -10.53 29.28
CA PRO A 246 -0.31 -9.51 28.31
C PRO A 246 0.21 -8.13 28.71
N LYS A 247 0.46 -7.29 27.70
CA LYS A 247 0.77 -5.87 27.92
C LYS A 247 -0.48 -5.16 28.44
N ALA A 248 -0.28 -4.09 29.21
CA ALA A 248 -1.38 -3.22 29.61
C ALA A 248 -1.97 -2.50 28.40
N THR A 249 -3.29 -2.33 28.38
CA THR A 249 -3.97 -1.55 27.33
C THR A 249 -3.50 -0.10 27.33
N LEU A 250 -3.48 0.51 26.14
CA LEU A 250 -3.10 1.91 25.98
C LEU A 250 -4.00 2.84 26.82
N PRO A 251 -3.47 3.97 27.34
CA PRO A 251 -4.28 4.94 28.08
C PRO A 251 -5.49 5.42 27.25
N GLY A 252 -6.69 5.30 27.82
CA GLY A 252 -7.94 5.70 27.15
C GLY A 252 -8.67 4.57 26.41
N MET A 253 -8.04 3.40 26.22
CA MET A 253 -8.72 2.21 25.70
C MET A 253 -9.45 1.46 26.82
N PRO A 254 -10.64 0.89 26.55
CA PRO A 254 -11.33 0.05 27.53
C PRO A 254 -10.55 -1.24 27.82
N PRO A 255 -10.76 -1.83 29.01
CA PRO A 255 -10.11 -3.08 29.39
C PRO A 255 -10.51 -4.20 28.44
N VAL A 256 -9.62 -5.18 28.29
CA VAL A 256 -9.88 -6.37 27.48
C VAL A 256 -11.06 -7.14 28.07
N PRO A 257 -12.00 -7.62 27.23
CA PRO A 257 -13.17 -8.38 27.68
C PRO A 257 -12.78 -9.68 28.41
N GLU A 258 -13.69 -10.15 29.26
CA GLU A 258 -13.58 -11.48 29.88
C GLU A 258 -13.61 -12.59 28.82
N GLU A 259 -12.96 -13.73 29.10
CA GLU A 259 -12.78 -14.84 28.14
C GLU A 259 -14.09 -15.29 27.47
N ASP A 260 -15.18 -15.38 28.22
CA ASP A 260 -16.49 -15.82 27.72
C ASP A 260 -17.15 -14.85 26.72
N GLN A 261 -16.71 -13.58 26.70
CA GLN A 261 -17.25 -12.54 25.84
C GLN A 261 -16.39 -12.27 24.60
N ARG A 262 -15.20 -12.88 24.54
CA ARG A 262 -14.23 -12.72 23.46
C ARG A 262 -14.73 -13.42 22.19
N VAL A 263 -14.78 -12.66 21.11
CA VAL A 263 -15.09 -13.16 19.76
C VAL A 263 -13.93 -12.78 18.84
N PRO A 264 -13.57 -13.61 17.85
CA PRO A 264 -12.59 -13.21 16.84
C PRO A 264 -12.99 -11.90 16.15
N ALA A 265 -12.02 -11.00 15.96
CA ALA A 265 -12.25 -9.70 15.33
C ALA A 265 -12.71 -9.83 13.86
N ALA A 266 -12.15 -10.82 13.17
CA ALA A 266 -12.46 -11.16 11.80
C ALA A 266 -12.85 -12.64 11.70
N GLU A 267 -13.65 -12.95 10.68
CA GLU A 267 -13.83 -14.33 10.20
C GLU A 267 -12.53 -14.87 9.60
N ALA A 268 -12.40 -16.20 9.51
CA ALA A 268 -11.21 -16.83 8.95
C ALA A 268 -10.99 -16.38 7.49
N PRO A 269 -9.75 -16.08 7.07
CA PRO A 269 -9.48 -15.62 5.71
C PRO A 269 -9.92 -16.62 4.63
N GLU A 270 -9.91 -17.91 4.98
CA GLU A 270 -10.37 -19.02 4.15
C GLU A 270 -11.79 -18.80 3.62
N THR A 271 -12.69 -18.21 4.42
CA THR A 271 -14.09 -17.97 4.03
C THR A 271 -14.17 -17.06 2.82
N PHE A 272 -13.33 -16.03 2.75
CA PHE A 272 -13.33 -15.07 1.66
C PHE A 272 -12.62 -15.63 0.43
N TYR A 273 -11.50 -16.32 0.59
CA TYR A 273 -10.78 -16.94 -0.53
C TYR A 273 -11.59 -18.05 -1.19
N LEU A 274 -12.10 -18.99 -0.41
CA LEU A 274 -12.92 -20.09 -0.94
C LEU A 274 -14.19 -19.59 -1.60
N LYS A 275 -14.77 -18.50 -1.09
CA LYS A 275 -15.91 -17.84 -1.75
C LYS A 275 -15.56 -17.31 -3.13
N ILE A 276 -14.39 -16.70 -3.32
CA ILE A 276 -13.93 -16.25 -4.65
C ILE A 276 -13.69 -17.46 -5.56
N ILE A 277 -13.00 -18.48 -5.07
CA ILE A 277 -12.61 -19.65 -5.87
C ILE A 277 -13.85 -20.44 -6.35
N THR A 278 -14.86 -20.57 -5.48
CA THR A 278 -16.06 -21.37 -5.76
C THR A 278 -17.17 -20.60 -6.47
N SER A 279 -17.20 -19.27 -6.38
CA SER A 279 -18.25 -18.46 -7.05
C SER A 279 -18.14 -18.51 -8.57
N LYS A 280 -19.27 -18.73 -9.22
CA LYS A 280 -19.38 -18.72 -10.68
C LYS A 280 -19.52 -17.29 -11.20
N GLY A 281 -18.82 -16.98 -12.29
CA GLY A 281 -18.85 -15.65 -12.93
C GLY A 281 -17.60 -14.81 -12.71
N PHE A 282 -16.68 -15.20 -11.83
CA PHE A 282 -15.35 -14.58 -11.78
C PHE A 282 -14.44 -15.05 -12.91
N THR A 283 -13.50 -14.18 -13.31
CA THR A 283 -12.51 -14.53 -14.32
C THR A 283 -11.53 -15.59 -13.81
N THR A 284 -10.85 -16.27 -14.73
CA THR A 284 -9.83 -17.26 -14.37
C THR A 284 -8.72 -16.64 -13.53
N ASN A 285 -8.24 -15.45 -13.92
CA ASN A 285 -7.22 -14.70 -13.17
C ASN A 285 -7.67 -14.32 -11.75
N GLN A 286 -8.91 -13.86 -11.56
CA GLN A 286 -9.44 -13.54 -10.23
C GLN A 286 -9.47 -14.78 -9.31
N ARG A 287 -9.97 -15.91 -9.82
CA ARG A 287 -10.00 -17.17 -9.06
C ARG A 287 -8.61 -17.70 -8.77
N LEU A 288 -7.72 -17.64 -9.76
CA LEU A 288 -6.31 -18.01 -9.63
C LEU A 288 -5.60 -17.17 -8.56
N THR A 289 -5.75 -15.85 -8.60
CA THR A 289 -5.14 -14.93 -7.63
C THR A 289 -5.64 -15.20 -6.21
N ALA A 290 -6.93 -15.50 -6.03
CA ALA A 290 -7.48 -15.89 -4.75
C ALA A 290 -6.94 -17.24 -4.25
N ALA A 291 -6.79 -18.24 -5.13
CA ALA A 291 -6.21 -19.52 -4.79
C ALA A 291 -4.73 -19.41 -4.38
N LEU A 292 -3.96 -18.60 -5.10
CA LEU A 292 -2.56 -18.33 -4.77
C LEU A 292 -2.43 -17.57 -3.44
N GLY A 293 -3.25 -16.53 -3.21
CA GLY A 293 -3.26 -15.82 -1.93
C GLY A 293 -3.61 -16.73 -0.74
N TYR A 294 -4.53 -17.68 -0.95
CA TYR A 294 -4.85 -18.68 0.07
C TYR A 294 -3.68 -19.66 0.31
N ALA A 295 -3.01 -20.11 -0.76
CA ALA A 295 -1.84 -20.97 -0.67
C ALA A 295 -0.68 -20.28 0.09
N ASP A 296 -0.41 -19.01 -0.21
CA ASP A 296 0.61 -18.19 0.46
C ASP A 296 0.30 -18.05 1.96
N TRP A 297 -0.97 -17.83 2.31
CA TRP A 297 -1.39 -17.78 3.71
C TRP A 297 -1.19 -19.12 4.41
N LEU A 298 -1.54 -20.26 3.79
CA LEU A 298 -1.29 -21.60 4.36
C LEU A 298 0.22 -21.88 4.54
N ALA A 299 1.04 -21.46 3.57
CA ALA A 299 2.49 -21.56 3.66
C ALA A 299 3.04 -20.73 4.83
N PHE A 300 2.54 -19.49 5.00
CA PHE A 300 2.87 -18.63 6.14
C PHE A 300 2.45 -19.26 7.48
N ARG A 301 1.31 -19.97 7.50
CA ARG A 301 0.82 -20.75 8.65
C ARG A 301 1.63 -22.01 8.95
N LYS A 302 2.66 -22.31 8.15
CA LYS A 302 3.51 -23.51 8.25
C LYS A 302 2.74 -24.80 8.03
N LEU A 303 1.78 -24.78 7.11
CA LEU A 303 1.02 -25.94 6.65
C LEU A 303 1.40 -26.27 5.19
N PRO A 304 2.62 -26.80 4.94
CA PRO A 304 3.14 -26.95 3.59
C PRO A 304 2.32 -27.91 2.73
N ASP A 305 1.81 -29.01 3.30
CA ASP A 305 1.03 -30.00 2.54
C ASP A 305 -0.27 -29.39 1.99
N SER A 306 -1.00 -28.63 2.83
CA SER A 306 -2.21 -27.93 2.42
C SER A 306 -1.91 -26.78 1.45
N ALA A 307 -0.80 -26.06 1.65
CA ALA A 307 -0.37 -25.03 0.71
C ALA A 307 -0.06 -25.61 -0.67
N GLU A 308 0.62 -26.76 -0.74
CA GLU A 308 0.93 -27.44 -2.00
C GLU A 308 -0.35 -27.84 -2.76
N GLU A 309 -1.34 -28.40 -2.05
CA GLU A 309 -2.64 -28.71 -2.65
C GLU A 309 -3.33 -27.47 -3.21
N MET A 310 -3.24 -26.33 -2.53
CA MET A 310 -3.80 -25.07 -3.03
C MET A 310 -3.03 -24.51 -4.23
N TYR A 311 -1.69 -24.60 -4.28
CA TYR A 311 -0.92 -24.23 -5.47
C TYR A 311 -1.23 -25.13 -6.67
N ARG A 312 -1.47 -26.43 -6.43
CA ARG A 312 -1.92 -27.34 -7.49
C ARG A 312 -3.34 -27.02 -7.95
N TRP A 313 -4.24 -26.66 -7.04
CA TRP A 313 -5.58 -26.23 -7.41
C TRP A 313 -5.55 -24.91 -8.19
N ALA A 314 -4.68 -23.98 -7.82
CA ALA A 314 -4.41 -22.77 -8.59
C ALA A 314 -3.95 -23.11 -10.03
N LEU A 315 -3.06 -24.09 -10.18
CA LEU A 315 -2.66 -24.59 -11.49
C LEU A 315 -3.83 -25.19 -12.28
N ASP A 316 -4.69 -25.99 -11.64
CA ASP A 316 -5.89 -26.56 -12.27
C ASP A 316 -6.88 -25.48 -12.73
N ILE A 317 -7.04 -24.40 -11.94
CA ILE A 317 -7.83 -23.22 -12.34
C ILE A 317 -7.24 -22.59 -13.61
N ALA A 318 -5.92 -22.36 -13.64
CA ALA A 318 -5.26 -21.82 -14.83
C ALA A 318 -5.40 -22.74 -16.05
N ILE A 319 -5.34 -24.06 -15.85
CA ILE A 319 -5.55 -25.06 -16.91
C ILE A 319 -7.01 -25.02 -17.42
N SER A 320 -7.99 -24.79 -16.54
CA SER A 320 -9.40 -24.69 -16.93
C SER A 320 -9.72 -23.50 -17.83
N GLY A 321 -8.84 -22.47 -17.84
CA GLY A 321 -8.95 -21.31 -18.73
C GLY A 321 -8.41 -21.54 -20.14
N LEU A 322 -7.78 -22.70 -20.41
CA LEU A 322 -7.21 -22.98 -21.74
C LEU A 322 -8.32 -23.28 -22.77
N PRO A 323 -8.20 -22.77 -24.01
CA PRO A 323 -9.20 -22.97 -25.07
C PRO A 323 -9.09 -24.35 -25.75
N ILE A 324 -8.83 -25.43 -24.98
CA ILE A 324 -8.47 -26.76 -25.50
C ILE A 324 -9.17 -27.85 -24.69
N PRO A 325 -9.68 -28.92 -25.34
CA PRO A 325 -10.26 -30.06 -24.62
C PRO A 325 -9.24 -30.87 -23.81
N ASP A 326 -8.02 -31.07 -24.33
CA ASP A 326 -6.96 -31.88 -23.70
C ASP A 326 -5.70 -31.05 -23.34
N PRO A 327 -5.57 -30.60 -22.07
CA PRO A 327 -4.45 -29.75 -21.64
C PRO A 327 -3.14 -30.51 -21.39
N SER A 328 -3.16 -31.84 -21.40
CA SER A 328 -1.99 -32.70 -21.19
C SER A 328 -0.90 -32.52 -22.26
N THR A 329 -1.28 -32.00 -23.42
CA THR A 329 -0.35 -31.66 -24.52
C THR A 329 0.49 -30.42 -24.21
N THR A 330 -0.04 -29.50 -23.40
CA THR A 330 0.59 -28.22 -23.04
C THR A 330 1.35 -28.31 -21.73
N ILE A 331 0.74 -28.91 -20.69
CA ILE A 331 1.31 -28.96 -19.35
C ILE A 331 1.05 -30.32 -18.69
N ASN A 332 2.04 -30.81 -17.96
CA ASN A 332 1.84 -31.93 -17.06
C ASN A 332 1.19 -31.45 -15.74
N ARG A 333 -0.05 -31.87 -15.48
CA ARG A 333 -0.82 -31.48 -14.29
C ARG A 333 -0.11 -31.82 -12.96
N THR A 334 0.60 -32.95 -12.90
CA THR A 334 1.22 -33.39 -11.64
C THR A 334 2.53 -32.67 -11.35
N SER A 335 3.30 -32.36 -12.39
CA SER A 335 4.63 -31.75 -12.23
C SER A 335 4.67 -30.25 -12.48
N GLY A 336 3.62 -29.65 -13.05
CA GLY A 336 3.59 -28.24 -13.43
C GLY A 336 4.54 -27.87 -14.58
N VAL A 337 5.17 -28.85 -15.23
CA VAL A 337 6.16 -28.60 -16.29
C VAL A 337 5.46 -28.39 -17.63
N LEU A 338 5.80 -27.28 -18.30
CA LEU A 338 5.32 -26.99 -19.65
C LEU A 338 6.05 -27.86 -20.68
N SER A 339 5.28 -28.44 -21.61
CA SER A 339 5.83 -29.27 -22.70
C SER A 339 6.68 -28.43 -23.66
N SER A 340 7.76 -29.01 -24.20
CA SER A 340 8.62 -28.36 -25.20
C SER A 340 7.97 -28.21 -26.55
N THR A 341 7.00 -29.07 -26.84
CA THR A 341 6.24 -29.09 -28.10
C THR A 341 4.90 -28.38 -27.98
N ALA A 342 4.63 -27.70 -26.85
CA ALA A 342 3.41 -26.96 -26.65
C ALA A 342 3.28 -25.85 -27.69
N PRO A 343 2.14 -25.72 -28.39
CA PRO A 343 1.87 -24.58 -29.27
C PRO A 343 1.92 -23.27 -28.47
N LYS A 344 2.49 -22.22 -29.04
CA LYS A 344 2.63 -20.91 -28.36
C LYS A 344 1.28 -20.31 -27.96
N GLU A 345 0.27 -20.51 -28.79
CA GLU A 345 -1.11 -20.04 -28.57
C GLU A 345 -1.76 -20.63 -27.32
N HIS A 346 -1.24 -21.76 -26.83
CA HIS A 346 -1.79 -22.48 -25.68
C HIS A 346 -1.10 -22.14 -24.36
N ILE A 347 -0.04 -21.32 -24.39
CA ILE A 347 0.66 -20.87 -23.20
C ILE A 347 0.08 -19.52 -22.82
N THR A 348 -0.53 -19.40 -21.64
CA THR A 348 -1.20 -18.18 -21.19
C THR A 348 -0.49 -17.54 -20.00
N PRO A 349 -0.66 -16.22 -19.75
CA PRO A 349 -0.15 -15.54 -18.56
C PRO A 349 -0.59 -16.21 -17.25
N ASN A 350 -1.86 -16.63 -17.14
CA ASN A 350 -2.36 -17.33 -15.94
C ASN A 350 -1.60 -18.63 -15.68
N LEU A 351 -1.30 -19.40 -16.73
CA LEU A 351 -0.56 -20.65 -16.61
C LEU A 351 0.87 -20.41 -16.14
N VAL A 352 1.55 -19.40 -16.72
CA VAL A 352 2.90 -19.00 -16.31
C VAL A 352 2.90 -18.50 -14.86
N TYR A 353 1.89 -17.71 -14.47
CA TYR A 353 1.77 -17.19 -13.11
C TYR A 353 1.57 -18.30 -12.09
N ALA A 354 0.63 -19.23 -12.33
CA ALA A 354 0.39 -20.37 -11.45
C ALA A 354 1.62 -21.27 -11.30
N ALA A 355 2.25 -21.64 -12.42
CA ALA A 355 3.43 -22.51 -12.42
C ALA A 355 4.66 -21.84 -11.80
N THR A 356 4.81 -20.51 -11.93
CA THR A 356 5.89 -19.76 -11.27
C THR A 356 5.73 -19.84 -9.75
N ASN A 357 4.53 -19.59 -9.22
CA ASN A 357 4.26 -19.66 -7.78
C ASN A 357 4.42 -21.09 -7.22
N LEU A 358 4.00 -22.11 -7.95
CA LEU A 358 4.23 -23.51 -7.57
C LEU A 358 5.74 -23.84 -7.53
N ALA A 359 6.52 -23.35 -8.50
CA ALA A 359 7.95 -23.57 -8.55
C ALA A 359 8.69 -22.84 -7.42
N THR A 360 8.31 -21.61 -7.10
CA THR A 360 8.88 -20.85 -5.97
C THR A 360 8.56 -21.54 -4.65
N PHE A 361 7.33 -22.00 -4.46
CA PHE A 361 6.96 -22.78 -3.27
C PHE A 361 7.82 -24.05 -3.14
N HIS A 362 7.99 -24.82 -4.21
CA HIS A 362 8.87 -26.00 -4.18
C HIS A 362 10.33 -25.64 -3.85
N ALA A 363 10.84 -24.53 -4.39
CA ALA A 363 12.19 -24.07 -4.08
C ALA A 363 12.34 -23.66 -2.61
N GLU A 364 11.35 -22.96 -2.04
CA GLU A 364 11.33 -22.55 -0.63
C GLU A 364 11.26 -23.74 0.34
N GLN A 365 10.51 -24.79 -0.02
CA GLN A 365 10.46 -26.03 0.77
C GLN A 365 11.72 -26.91 0.60
N GLY A 366 12.67 -26.51 -0.24
CA GLY A 366 13.88 -27.28 -0.54
C GLY A 366 13.69 -28.44 -1.53
N ASN A 367 12.51 -28.55 -2.17
CA ASN A 367 12.25 -29.53 -3.22
C ASN A 367 12.75 -29.03 -4.59
N ILE A 368 14.07 -28.91 -4.68
CA ILE A 368 14.76 -28.33 -5.83
C ILE A 368 14.60 -29.19 -7.10
N ILE A 369 14.43 -30.51 -6.94
CA ILE A 369 14.27 -31.47 -8.05
C ILE A 369 12.96 -31.20 -8.80
N ALA A 370 11.89 -30.83 -8.09
CA ALA A 370 10.62 -30.45 -8.69
C ALA A 370 10.66 -29.02 -9.26
N ALA A 371 11.28 -28.08 -8.57
CA ALA A 371 11.29 -26.66 -8.96
C ALA A 371 12.05 -26.38 -10.26
N LEU A 372 13.26 -26.95 -10.42
CA LEU A 372 14.14 -26.68 -11.56
C LEU A 372 13.50 -26.91 -12.94
N PRO A 373 12.91 -28.08 -13.25
CA PRO A 373 12.32 -28.32 -14.55
C PRO A 373 11.14 -27.39 -14.84
N ILE A 374 10.37 -26.99 -13.82
CA ILE A 374 9.29 -26.01 -13.98
C ILE A 374 9.87 -24.66 -14.40
N LEU A 375 10.85 -24.13 -13.65
CA LEU A 375 11.49 -22.85 -13.94
C LEU A 375 12.13 -22.80 -15.34
N ILE A 376 12.83 -23.86 -15.74
CA ILE A 376 13.42 -23.98 -17.09
C ILE A 376 12.33 -23.95 -18.16
N SER A 377 11.22 -24.68 -17.93
CA SER A 377 10.10 -24.72 -18.88
C SER A 377 9.42 -23.36 -19.03
N LEU A 378 9.31 -22.59 -17.94
CA LEU A 378 8.77 -21.24 -17.91
C LEU A 378 9.68 -20.23 -18.63
N LEU A 379 10.99 -20.29 -18.37
CA LEU A 379 11.95 -19.44 -19.04
C LEU A 379 11.92 -19.71 -20.55
N ARG A 380 11.90 -20.99 -20.97
CA ARG A 380 11.76 -21.35 -22.38
C ARG A 380 10.49 -20.77 -22.98
N ALA A 381 9.34 -20.95 -22.32
CA ALA A 381 8.05 -20.45 -22.79
C ALA A 381 8.07 -18.94 -23.05
N ARG A 382 8.61 -18.16 -22.10
CA ARG A 382 8.79 -16.70 -22.24
C ARG A 382 9.77 -16.32 -23.35
N LEU A 383 10.88 -17.04 -23.48
CA LEU A 383 11.87 -16.83 -24.56
C LEU A 383 11.31 -17.12 -25.96
N THR A 384 10.37 -18.06 -26.08
CA THR A 384 9.76 -18.44 -27.36
C THR A 384 8.48 -17.67 -27.71
N ALA A 385 7.89 -16.94 -26.76
CA ALA A 385 6.66 -16.17 -26.94
C ALA A 385 6.84 -15.08 -28.01
N ASP A 386 5.74 -14.79 -28.72
CA ASP A 386 5.76 -13.80 -29.80
C ASP A 386 5.82 -12.37 -29.22
N PRO A 387 6.52 -11.44 -29.89
CA PRO A 387 6.65 -10.08 -29.38
C PRO A 387 5.29 -9.40 -29.30
N ALA A 388 5.02 -8.73 -28.17
CA ALA A 388 3.78 -7.98 -28.01
C ALA A 388 3.73 -6.77 -28.97
N PRO A 389 2.54 -6.42 -29.51
CA PRO A 389 2.38 -5.18 -30.25
C PRO A 389 2.64 -3.98 -29.33
N PRO A 390 3.09 -2.83 -29.86
CA PRO A 390 3.29 -1.63 -29.06
C PRO A 390 1.95 -1.24 -28.41
N PRO A 391 1.97 -0.80 -27.13
CA PRO A 391 0.75 -0.38 -26.45
C PRO A 391 0.10 0.78 -27.21
N PRO A 392 -1.25 0.84 -27.25
CA PRO A 392 -1.94 2.00 -27.81
C PRO A 392 -1.51 3.28 -27.07
N PRO A 393 -1.43 4.43 -27.75
CA PRO A 393 -1.11 5.68 -27.10
C PRO A 393 -2.16 5.98 -26.03
N ALA A 394 -1.72 6.25 -24.80
CA ALA A 394 -2.60 6.68 -23.73
C ALA A 394 -3.26 8.01 -24.12
N GLU A 395 -4.57 8.11 -23.96
CA GLU A 395 -5.29 9.37 -24.16
C GLU A 395 -4.84 10.37 -23.08
N GLU A 396 -4.25 11.49 -23.49
CA GLU A 396 -3.86 12.54 -22.55
C GLU A 396 -5.11 13.23 -22.00
N PRO A 397 -5.28 13.32 -20.67
CA PRO A 397 -6.43 14.02 -20.11
C PRO A 397 -6.36 15.52 -20.40
N ASP A 398 -7.48 16.10 -20.82
CA ASP A 398 -7.61 17.53 -21.08
C ASP A 398 -7.25 18.37 -19.84
N SER A 399 -6.05 18.95 -19.83
CA SER A 399 -5.51 19.76 -18.72
C SER A 399 -6.11 21.18 -18.62
N SER A 400 -7.12 21.49 -19.42
CA SER A 400 -7.78 22.80 -19.39
C SER A 400 -8.58 23.01 -18.10
N LEU A 401 -8.66 24.26 -17.61
CA LEU A 401 -9.48 24.59 -16.43
C LEU A 401 -10.95 24.22 -16.62
N THR A 402 -11.46 24.40 -17.84
CA THR A 402 -12.81 23.99 -18.24
C THR A 402 -12.95 22.47 -18.25
N GLY A 403 -11.98 21.73 -18.78
CA GLY A 403 -11.95 20.26 -18.76
C GLY A 403 -11.88 19.71 -17.34
N THR A 404 -11.11 20.36 -16.46
CA THR A 404 -11.04 20.01 -15.04
C THR A 404 -12.40 20.21 -14.36
N LEU A 405 -13.08 21.33 -14.61
CA LEU A 405 -14.37 21.64 -13.97
C LEU A 405 -15.52 20.78 -14.53
N LEU A 406 -15.53 20.52 -15.84
CA LEU A 406 -16.46 19.58 -16.49
C LEU A 406 -16.22 18.15 -16.01
N SER A 407 -14.97 17.72 -15.89
CA SER A 407 -14.66 16.39 -15.35
C SER A 407 -15.20 16.25 -13.93
N LEU A 408 -15.18 17.31 -13.11
CA LEU A 408 -15.62 17.27 -11.71
C LEU A 408 -17.15 17.23 -11.57
N LEU A 409 -17.87 17.54 -12.65
CA LEU A 409 -19.33 17.48 -12.74
C LEU A 409 -19.82 16.16 -13.34
N ASN A 410 -18.99 15.50 -14.16
CA ASN A 410 -19.29 14.22 -14.76
C ASN A 410 -18.82 13.08 -13.85
N GLU A 411 -19.66 12.06 -13.69
CA GLU A 411 -19.26 10.85 -12.98
C GLU A 411 -18.13 10.16 -13.77
N PRO A 412 -17.01 9.77 -13.14
CA PRO A 412 -15.92 9.10 -13.84
C PRO A 412 -16.36 7.71 -14.28
N ASP A 413 -16.00 7.31 -15.51
CA ASP A 413 -16.27 5.97 -15.99
C ASP A 413 -15.53 4.94 -15.12
N TYR A 414 -16.18 3.80 -14.86
CA TYR A 414 -15.54 2.68 -14.19
C TYR A 414 -14.33 2.20 -15.04
N PRO A 415 -13.16 1.93 -14.43
CA PRO A 415 -11.97 1.55 -15.17
C PRO A 415 -12.21 0.29 -16.01
N PRO A 416 -11.54 0.18 -17.17
CA PRO A 416 -11.65 -1.02 -17.98
C PRO A 416 -11.20 -2.24 -17.18
N LEU A 417 -11.88 -3.36 -17.43
CA LEU A 417 -11.61 -4.59 -16.71
C LEU A 417 -10.16 -5.03 -16.90
N PRO A 418 -9.53 -5.61 -15.86
CA PRO A 418 -8.21 -6.19 -16.01
C PRO A 418 -8.25 -7.35 -17.03
N PRO A 419 -7.15 -7.62 -17.74
CA PRO A 419 -7.09 -8.72 -18.69
C PRO A 419 -7.36 -10.05 -17.98
N THR A 420 -8.12 -10.93 -18.65
CA THR A 420 -8.50 -12.24 -18.09
C THR A 420 -7.31 -13.16 -17.89
N GLY A 421 -6.18 -12.91 -18.57
CA GLY A 421 -4.96 -13.71 -18.51
C GLY A 421 -5.05 -15.07 -19.22
N ASP A 422 -6.15 -15.30 -19.95
CA ASP A 422 -6.40 -16.51 -20.75
C ASP A 422 -5.98 -16.33 -22.23
N GLU A 423 -5.51 -15.14 -22.58
CA GLU A 423 -4.93 -14.83 -23.88
C GLU A 423 -3.54 -15.47 -24.05
N PRO A 424 -3.07 -15.69 -25.29
CA PRO A 424 -1.72 -16.19 -25.54
C PRO A 424 -0.64 -15.31 -24.91
N LEU A 425 0.38 -15.94 -24.34
CA LEU A 425 1.52 -15.25 -23.74
C LEU A 425 2.30 -14.49 -24.82
N LEU A 426 2.37 -13.17 -24.65
CA LEU A 426 3.17 -12.29 -25.48
C LEU A 426 4.42 -11.84 -24.70
N ARG A 427 5.56 -11.80 -25.39
CA ARG A 427 6.81 -11.32 -24.84
C ARG A 427 6.81 -9.78 -24.86
N ARG A 428 6.64 -9.16 -23.70
CA ARG A 428 6.74 -7.70 -23.54
C ARG A 428 8.14 -7.31 -23.08
N GLU A 429 8.55 -6.09 -23.42
CA GLU A 429 9.80 -5.50 -22.89
C GLU A 429 9.71 -5.24 -21.38
N GLU A 430 8.49 -5.03 -20.88
CA GLU A 430 8.15 -4.77 -19.48
C GLU A 430 8.45 -5.97 -18.57
N ASP A 431 8.33 -7.18 -19.11
CA ASP A 431 8.47 -8.43 -18.34
C ASP A 431 9.92 -8.96 -18.30
N ARG A 432 10.88 -8.19 -18.85
CA ARG A 432 12.30 -8.59 -18.90
C ARG A 432 12.91 -8.84 -17.52
N CYS A 433 12.39 -8.18 -16.49
CA CYS A 433 12.85 -8.36 -15.12
C CYS A 433 12.37 -9.68 -14.52
N GLU A 434 11.20 -10.19 -14.95
CA GLU A 434 10.74 -11.52 -14.57
C GLU A 434 11.63 -12.61 -15.20
N GLU A 435 12.14 -12.39 -16.41
CA GLU A 435 13.14 -13.28 -17.02
C GLU A 435 14.45 -13.30 -16.22
N ALA A 436 14.89 -12.14 -15.73
CA ALA A 436 16.07 -12.05 -14.88
C ALA A 436 15.86 -12.80 -13.56
N ALA A 437 14.68 -12.66 -12.93
CA ALA A 437 14.34 -13.41 -11.72
C ALA A 437 14.38 -14.93 -11.96
N LEU A 438 13.78 -15.43 -13.04
CA LEU A 438 13.83 -16.85 -13.40
C LEU A 438 15.27 -17.34 -13.62
N LYS A 439 16.11 -16.57 -14.33
CA LYS A 439 17.53 -16.91 -14.53
C LYS A 439 18.30 -16.98 -13.21
N SER A 440 18.00 -16.09 -12.26
CA SER A 440 18.63 -16.09 -10.93
C SER A 440 18.31 -17.38 -10.18
N TYR A 441 17.01 -17.73 -10.07
CA TYR A 441 16.59 -18.97 -9.41
C TYR A 441 17.15 -20.23 -10.07
N ILE A 442 17.14 -20.30 -11.41
CA ILE A 442 17.73 -21.43 -12.15
C ILE A 442 19.24 -21.52 -11.86
N GLY A 443 19.96 -20.40 -11.90
CA GLY A 443 21.41 -20.36 -11.67
C GLY A 443 21.79 -20.80 -10.26
N GLU A 444 21.07 -20.34 -9.25
CA GLU A 444 21.23 -20.74 -7.85
C GLU A 444 21.03 -22.24 -7.66
N ILE A 445 19.93 -22.75 -8.19
CA ILE A 445 19.60 -24.16 -8.09
C ILE A 445 20.68 -25.01 -8.79
N LEU A 446 21.08 -24.65 -10.00
CA LEU A 446 22.11 -25.37 -10.76
C LEU A 446 23.45 -25.36 -10.02
N PHE A 447 23.82 -24.23 -9.42
CA PHE A 447 25.03 -24.14 -8.61
C PHE A 447 24.96 -25.02 -7.35
N ALA A 448 23.85 -24.93 -6.60
CA ALA A 448 23.66 -25.65 -5.35
C ALA A 448 23.59 -27.17 -5.54
N THR A 449 23.00 -27.62 -6.66
CA THR A 449 22.83 -29.06 -6.95
C THR A 449 23.99 -29.69 -7.71
N ALA A 450 24.97 -28.90 -8.19
CA ALA A 450 26.10 -29.38 -8.97
C ALA A 450 27.04 -30.34 -8.22
N GLY A 451 26.88 -30.52 -6.90
CA GLY A 451 27.75 -31.35 -6.09
C GLY A 451 29.20 -30.87 -6.21
N SER A 452 30.14 -31.75 -6.56
CA SER A 452 31.55 -31.42 -6.80
C SER A 452 31.89 -31.18 -8.28
N SER A 453 30.91 -31.11 -9.18
CA SER A 453 31.14 -30.95 -10.62
C SER A 453 31.49 -29.50 -10.97
N PRO A 454 32.73 -29.19 -11.41
CA PRO A 454 33.14 -27.81 -11.67
C PRO A 454 32.42 -27.20 -12.87
N SER A 455 32.08 -27.99 -13.89
CA SER A 455 31.39 -27.51 -15.10
C SER A 455 29.96 -27.07 -14.80
N GLN A 456 29.22 -27.84 -13.99
CA GLN A 456 27.85 -27.51 -13.59
C GLN A 456 27.81 -26.30 -12.65
N ARG A 457 28.78 -26.18 -11.73
CA ARG A 457 28.93 -24.99 -10.89
C ARG A 457 29.22 -23.74 -11.74
N GLN A 458 30.12 -23.83 -12.71
CA GLN A 458 30.40 -22.73 -13.63
C GLN A 458 29.17 -22.35 -14.47
N GLN A 459 28.37 -23.35 -14.88
CA GLN A 459 27.10 -23.11 -15.55
C GLN A 459 26.13 -22.35 -14.66
N GLY A 460 25.91 -22.77 -13.40
CA GLY A 460 25.06 -22.05 -12.45
C GLY A 460 25.50 -20.60 -12.24
N LEU A 461 26.80 -20.37 -12.05
CA LEU A 461 27.36 -19.02 -11.93
C LEU A 461 27.16 -18.17 -13.20
N SER A 462 27.28 -18.76 -14.39
CA SER A 462 27.03 -18.06 -15.65
C SER A 462 25.57 -17.60 -15.79
N TRP A 463 24.61 -18.40 -15.32
CA TRP A 463 23.20 -18.04 -15.28
C TRP A 463 22.93 -16.85 -14.35
N VAL A 464 23.52 -16.84 -13.15
CA VAL A 464 23.37 -15.72 -12.21
C VAL A 464 23.99 -14.43 -12.77
N ARG A 465 25.16 -14.52 -13.40
CA ARG A 465 25.77 -13.35 -14.08
C ARG A 465 24.87 -12.81 -15.21
N ASP A 466 24.25 -13.70 -15.98
CA ASP A 466 23.31 -13.35 -17.04
C ASP A 466 21.98 -12.79 -16.48
N ALA A 467 21.54 -13.24 -15.31
CA ALA A 467 20.39 -12.68 -14.62
C ALA A 467 20.64 -11.20 -14.26
N VAL A 468 21.77 -10.90 -13.62
CA VAL A 468 22.18 -9.54 -13.24
C VAL A 468 22.34 -8.64 -14.47
N SER A 469 22.93 -9.13 -15.55
CA SER A 469 23.05 -8.37 -16.79
C SER A 469 21.69 -8.07 -17.41
N THR A 470 20.78 -9.07 -17.42
CA THR A 470 19.42 -8.94 -17.95
C THR A 470 18.62 -7.91 -17.15
N ALA A 471 18.65 -7.97 -15.81
CA ALA A 471 17.97 -7.02 -14.94
C ALA A 471 18.45 -5.57 -15.17
N LYS A 472 19.77 -5.38 -15.25
CA LYS A 472 20.36 -4.07 -15.48
C LYS A 472 20.04 -3.49 -16.86
N ILE A 473 20.02 -4.32 -17.90
CA ILE A 473 19.61 -3.90 -19.26
C ILE A 473 18.13 -3.50 -19.25
N ALA A 474 17.28 -4.29 -18.58
CA ALA A 474 15.85 -4.03 -18.50
C ALA A 474 15.54 -2.66 -17.86
N GLN A 475 16.26 -2.26 -16.81
CA GLN A 475 16.14 -0.93 -16.19
C GLN A 475 16.38 0.24 -17.16
N SER A 476 17.12 0.02 -18.26
CA SER A 476 17.41 1.05 -19.27
C SER A 476 16.38 1.12 -20.40
N LEU A 477 15.42 0.20 -20.46
CA LEU A 477 14.37 0.20 -21.47
C LEU A 477 13.35 1.30 -21.15
N ALA A 478 12.94 2.07 -22.17
CA ALA A 478 11.99 3.17 -22.02
C ALA A 478 10.70 2.82 -21.25
N PRO A 479 10.01 1.68 -21.48
CA PRO A 479 8.77 1.37 -20.75
C PRO A 479 8.99 1.06 -19.26
N ILE A 480 10.21 0.69 -18.86
CA ILE A 480 10.57 0.43 -17.46
C ILE A 480 11.16 1.69 -16.83
N ALA A 481 12.01 2.42 -17.54
CA ALA A 481 12.66 3.63 -17.03
C ALA A 481 11.66 4.76 -16.72
N ASN A 482 10.55 4.82 -17.46
CA ASN A 482 9.50 5.82 -17.28
C ASN A 482 8.49 5.47 -16.17
N ASP A 483 8.47 4.23 -15.69
CA ASP A 483 7.59 3.76 -14.63
C ASP A 483 8.41 3.40 -13.39
N ASP A 484 8.34 4.26 -12.37
CA ASP A 484 9.12 4.10 -11.14
C ASP A 484 8.82 2.77 -10.42
N GLU A 485 7.59 2.24 -10.48
CA GLU A 485 7.25 0.97 -9.82
C GLU A 485 7.93 -0.20 -10.53
N ARG A 486 7.88 -0.22 -11.87
CA ARG A 486 8.55 -1.24 -12.68
C ARG A 486 10.06 -1.15 -12.56
N ARG A 487 10.63 0.06 -12.58
CA ARG A 487 12.07 0.27 -12.36
C ARG A 487 12.52 -0.31 -11.03
N LYS A 488 11.80 -0.02 -9.94
CA LYS A 488 12.10 -0.55 -8.60
C LYS A 488 12.03 -2.07 -8.54
N LYS A 489 11.04 -2.71 -9.17
CA LYS A 489 10.99 -4.19 -9.29
C LYS A 489 12.21 -4.76 -10.02
N CYS A 490 12.67 -4.09 -11.07
CA CYS A 490 13.87 -4.49 -11.80
C CYS A 490 15.17 -4.29 -11.01
N GLU A 491 15.24 -3.23 -10.19
CA GLU A 491 16.35 -2.99 -9.27
C GLU A 491 16.40 -4.07 -8.18
N GLN A 492 15.25 -4.47 -7.63
CA GLN A 492 15.16 -5.61 -6.70
C GLN A 492 15.64 -6.91 -7.34
N CYS A 493 15.31 -7.17 -8.61
CA CYS A 493 15.83 -8.34 -9.32
C CYS A 493 17.36 -8.27 -9.51
N GLU A 494 17.93 -7.08 -9.77
CA GLU A 494 19.39 -6.90 -9.82
C GLU A 494 20.02 -7.12 -8.43
N GLU A 495 19.39 -6.62 -7.37
CA GLU A 495 19.85 -6.80 -6.00
C GLU A 495 19.92 -8.28 -5.63
N VAL A 496 18.82 -9.01 -5.80
CA VAL A 496 18.74 -10.45 -5.51
C VAL A 496 19.79 -11.23 -6.31
N GLY A 497 19.94 -10.92 -7.60
CA GLY A 497 20.97 -11.56 -8.44
C GLY A 497 22.40 -11.26 -8.00
N LEU A 498 22.69 -10.03 -7.55
CA LEU A 498 24.01 -9.64 -7.03
C LEU A 498 24.29 -10.29 -5.67
N GLU A 499 23.29 -10.41 -4.79
CA GLU A 499 23.41 -11.15 -3.54
C GLU A 499 23.72 -12.62 -3.78
N SER A 500 23.00 -13.24 -4.69
CA SER A 500 23.21 -14.62 -5.11
C SER A 500 24.61 -14.84 -5.66
N TRP A 501 25.04 -13.96 -6.56
CA TRP A 501 26.40 -13.99 -7.11
C TRP A 501 27.44 -13.85 -6.00
N GLY A 502 27.28 -12.89 -5.08
CA GLY A 502 28.18 -12.71 -3.95
C GLY A 502 28.27 -13.95 -3.04
N LYS A 503 27.14 -14.58 -2.74
CA LYS A 503 27.08 -15.84 -1.96
C LYS A 503 27.79 -17.00 -2.68
N ILE A 504 27.66 -17.09 -3.99
CA ILE A 504 28.39 -18.09 -4.78
C ILE A 504 29.91 -17.82 -4.73
N MET A 505 30.32 -16.56 -4.89
CA MET A 505 31.75 -16.19 -4.86
C MET A 505 32.38 -16.42 -3.50
N THR A 506 31.72 -16.03 -2.41
CA THR A 506 32.17 -16.31 -1.03
C THR A 506 32.37 -17.81 -0.80
N TYR A 507 31.44 -18.64 -1.27
CA TYR A 507 31.56 -20.10 -1.18
C TYR A 507 32.76 -20.63 -1.99
N LEU A 508 32.93 -20.17 -3.23
CA LEU A 508 34.06 -20.58 -4.08
C LEU A 508 35.41 -20.11 -3.51
N ALA A 509 35.47 -18.90 -2.96
CA ALA A 509 36.66 -18.36 -2.30
C ALA A 509 37.02 -19.18 -1.06
N ALA A 510 36.03 -19.53 -0.21
CA ALA A 510 36.24 -20.39 0.95
C ALA A 510 36.79 -21.77 0.54
N GLU A 511 36.23 -22.41 -0.49
CA GLU A 511 36.74 -23.69 -1.00
C GLU A 511 38.17 -23.56 -1.56
N ALA A 512 38.49 -22.44 -2.23
CA ALA A 512 39.83 -22.17 -2.71
C ALA A 512 40.83 -21.96 -1.57
N HIS A 513 40.43 -21.27 -0.48
CA HIS A 513 41.21 -21.16 0.75
C HIS A 513 41.47 -22.52 1.38
N GLU A 514 40.46 -23.37 1.51
CA GLU A 514 40.63 -24.71 2.05
C GLU A 514 41.61 -25.55 1.22
N LYS A 515 41.54 -25.49 -0.11
CA LYS A 515 42.49 -26.17 -1.01
C LYS A 515 43.91 -25.62 -0.85
N ARG A 516 44.05 -24.30 -0.77
CA ARG A 516 45.33 -23.62 -0.55
C ARG A 516 45.94 -24.02 0.80
N ASP A 517 45.14 -24.02 1.85
CA ASP A 517 45.58 -24.31 3.22
C ASP A 517 45.88 -25.80 3.40
N ALA A 518 45.10 -26.69 2.77
CA ALA A 518 45.42 -28.11 2.68
C ALA A 518 46.74 -28.34 1.93
N ALA A 519 46.99 -27.63 0.82
CA ALA A 519 48.24 -27.70 0.08
C ALA A 519 49.44 -27.10 0.83
N LYS A 520 49.22 -26.11 1.72
CA LYS A 520 50.25 -25.49 2.57
C LYS A 520 50.45 -26.20 3.91
N SER A 521 49.57 -27.14 4.27
CA SER A 521 49.63 -27.90 5.53
C SER A 521 50.90 -28.76 5.62
N ARG A 522 51.34 -29.08 6.85
CA ARG A 522 52.54 -29.88 7.18
C ARG A 522 52.41 -31.39 6.84
N SER A 523 51.68 -31.73 5.80
CA SER A 523 51.54 -33.08 5.25
C SER A 523 52.67 -33.38 4.25
N LEU A 524 52.94 -34.67 3.97
CA LEU A 524 53.82 -35.13 2.87
C LEU A 524 53.45 -34.46 1.53
N HIS A 525 52.17 -34.16 1.32
CA HIS A 525 51.68 -33.44 0.14
C HIS A 525 52.11 -31.97 0.09
N GLY A 526 52.24 -31.29 1.23
CA GLY A 526 52.70 -29.89 1.31
C GLY A 526 54.20 -29.73 1.09
N LEU A 527 54.99 -30.79 1.30
CA LEU A 527 56.41 -30.82 0.95
C LEU A 527 56.62 -30.90 -0.57
N MET A 528 55.76 -31.62 -1.30
CA MET A 528 55.73 -31.61 -2.78
C MET A 528 55.29 -30.25 -3.35
N TRP A 529 54.23 -29.64 -2.79
CA TRP A 529 53.75 -28.34 -3.26
C TRP A 529 54.72 -27.18 -2.98
N LYS A 530 55.53 -27.26 -1.91
CA LYS A 530 56.66 -26.33 -1.72
C LYS A 530 57.73 -26.41 -2.81
N LEU A 531 57.88 -27.57 -3.45
CA LEU A 531 58.86 -27.79 -4.52
C LEU A 531 58.32 -27.39 -5.91
N TRP A 532 57.00 -27.53 -6.14
CA TRP A 532 56.34 -27.21 -7.41
C TRP A 532 55.69 -25.81 -7.46
N GLY A 533 55.56 -25.14 -6.31
CA GLY A 533 55.03 -23.78 -6.18
C GLY A 533 53.52 -23.72 -5.99
N THR A 534 53.05 -22.91 -5.03
CA THR A 534 51.62 -22.66 -4.74
C THR A 534 51.06 -21.44 -5.45
N GLN A 535 51.84 -20.80 -6.32
CA GLN A 535 51.52 -19.50 -6.92
C GLN A 535 50.17 -19.49 -7.66
N LYS A 536 49.83 -20.59 -8.35
CA LYS A 536 48.56 -20.72 -9.06
C LYS A 536 47.35 -20.78 -8.11
N LEU A 537 47.48 -21.47 -6.98
CA LEU A 537 46.42 -21.53 -5.97
C LEU A 537 46.23 -20.18 -5.27
N ASP A 538 47.32 -19.44 -5.06
CA ASP A 538 47.28 -18.09 -4.51
C ASP A 538 46.62 -17.10 -5.49
N GLU A 539 46.91 -17.22 -6.78
CA GLU A 539 46.26 -16.43 -7.85
C GLU A 539 44.77 -16.77 -7.99
N ASP A 540 44.41 -18.05 -7.93
CA ASP A 540 43.00 -18.50 -7.99
C ASP A 540 42.18 -17.92 -6.82
N VAL A 541 42.74 -17.90 -5.60
CA VAL A 541 42.09 -17.26 -4.43
C VAL A 541 41.93 -15.76 -4.64
N GLN A 542 42.99 -15.06 -5.06
CA GLN A 542 42.94 -13.62 -5.30
C GLN A 542 41.92 -13.23 -6.38
N ASN A 543 41.80 -14.04 -7.44
CA ASN A 543 40.82 -13.79 -8.50
C ASN A 543 39.38 -13.93 -7.99
N LEU A 544 39.11 -14.94 -7.16
CA LEU A 544 37.77 -15.16 -6.59
C LEU A 544 37.41 -14.08 -5.57
N GLU A 545 38.35 -13.69 -4.71
CA GLU A 545 38.17 -12.58 -3.76
C GLU A 545 37.99 -11.24 -4.48
N GLY A 546 38.78 -10.96 -5.52
CA GLY A 546 38.65 -9.74 -6.30
C GLY A 546 37.30 -9.63 -7.03
N GLU A 547 36.76 -10.75 -7.51
CA GLU A 547 35.42 -10.79 -8.07
C GLU A 547 34.34 -10.61 -6.99
N GLU A 548 34.48 -11.24 -5.83
CA GLU A 548 33.58 -11.04 -4.68
C GLU A 548 33.52 -9.57 -4.24
N GLU A 549 34.67 -8.93 -4.06
CA GLU A 549 34.79 -7.49 -3.73
C GLU A 549 34.12 -6.62 -4.81
N GLY A 550 34.31 -6.97 -6.08
CA GLY A 550 33.64 -6.28 -7.19
C GLY A 550 32.11 -6.39 -7.13
N VAL A 551 31.58 -7.57 -6.81
CA VAL A 551 30.13 -7.82 -6.68
C VAL A 551 29.55 -7.10 -5.46
N THR A 552 30.21 -7.19 -4.31
CA THR A 552 29.77 -6.53 -3.08
C THR A 552 29.79 -5.00 -3.21
N MET A 553 30.79 -4.43 -3.89
CA MET A 553 30.82 -3.00 -4.22
C MET A 553 29.62 -2.60 -5.09
N ARG A 554 29.30 -3.39 -6.13
CA ARG A 554 28.13 -3.15 -6.98
C ARG A 554 26.82 -3.21 -6.21
N LEU A 555 26.66 -4.23 -5.35
CA LEU A 555 25.49 -4.41 -4.50
C LEU A 555 25.31 -3.22 -3.55
N ASN A 556 26.37 -2.81 -2.86
CA ASN A 556 26.34 -1.67 -1.95
C ASN A 556 26.01 -0.36 -2.68
N LYS A 557 26.52 -0.19 -3.91
CA LYS A 557 26.18 0.96 -4.75
C LYS A 557 24.71 0.96 -5.15
N LEU A 558 24.15 -0.19 -5.52
CA LEU A 558 22.73 -0.33 -5.87
C LEU A 558 21.84 -0.04 -4.66
N ARG A 559 22.10 -0.68 -3.51
CA ARG A 559 21.37 -0.43 -2.26
C ARG A 559 21.44 1.03 -1.83
N GLY A 560 22.63 1.65 -1.92
CA GLY A 560 22.79 3.07 -1.61
C GLY A 560 21.96 3.98 -2.54
N LYS A 561 21.84 3.61 -3.83
CA LYS A 561 20.97 4.31 -4.79
C LYS A 561 19.49 4.16 -4.42
N MET A 562 19.02 2.93 -4.22
CA MET A 562 17.62 2.64 -3.88
C MET A 562 17.21 3.34 -2.58
N LEU A 563 18.04 3.23 -1.54
CA LEU A 563 17.79 3.89 -0.26
C LEU A 563 17.71 5.42 -0.40
N LYS A 564 18.57 6.02 -1.24
CA LYS A 564 18.52 7.46 -1.51
C LYS A 564 17.22 7.85 -2.23
N GLU A 565 16.79 7.07 -3.22
CA GLU A 565 15.51 7.30 -3.92
C GLU A 565 14.33 7.16 -2.96
N GLU A 566 14.34 6.16 -2.07
CA GLU A 566 13.33 5.99 -1.02
C GLU A 566 13.28 7.20 -0.08
N TYR A 567 14.42 7.70 0.38
CA TYR A 567 14.46 8.92 1.19
C TYR A 567 13.96 10.15 0.43
N GLU A 568 14.34 10.32 -0.83
CA GLU A 568 13.85 11.43 -1.67
C GLU A 568 12.32 11.35 -1.88
N ASP A 569 11.78 10.14 -2.07
CA ASP A 569 10.33 9.91 -2.16
C ASP A 569 9.64 10.21 -0.84
N MET A 570 10.20 9.78 0.29
CA MET A 570 9.68 10.12 1.62
C MET A 570 9.71 11.62 1.87
N ASP A 571 10.81 12.30 1.56
CA ASP A 571 10.93 13.76 1.69
C ASP A 571 9.92 14.51 0.82
N ARG A 572 9.69 14.06 -0.43
CA ARG A 572 8.64 14.61 -1.30
C ARG A 572 7.24 14.41 -0.70
N LYS A 573 6.98 13.24 -0.10
CA LYS A 573 5.72 12.96 0.58
C LYS A 573 5.53 13.89 1.78
N TYR A 574 6.53 14.00 2.65
CA TYR A 574 6.49 14.89 3.82
C TYR A 574 6.40 16.38 3.44
N ALA A 575 7.00 16.80 2.33
CA ALA A 575 6.90 18.18 1.85
C ALA A 575 5.49 18.52 1.33
N ARG A 576 4.73 17.55 0.79
CA ARG A 576 3.36 17.75 0.31
C ARG A 576 2.33 17.83 1.45
N THR A 577 2.60 17.20 2.58
CA THR A 577 1.70 17.22 3.76
C THR A 577 1.66 18.56 4.51
N PHE A 578 2.62 19.47 4.29
CA PHE A 578 2.62 20.81 4.90
C PHE A 578 1.82 21.87 4.12
N VAL A 579 1.09 21.47 3.08
CA VAL A 579 0.20 22.38 2.33
C VAL A 579 -1.25 22.00 2.62
N PHE A 580 -1.75 22.46 3.77
CA PHE A 580 -3.19 22.58 4.06
C PHE A 580 -3.53 24.02 4.40
#